data_AF-A0A2U8W0D9-F1
#
_entry.id   AF-A0A2U8W0D9-F1
#
_cell.length_a   1.000
_cell.length_b   1.000
_cell.length_c   1.000
_cell.angle_alpha   90.00
_cell.angle_beta   90.00
_cell.angle_gamma   90.00
#
_symmetry.space_group_name_H-M   'P 1'
#
loop_
_entity.id
_entity.type
_entity.pdbx_description
1 polymer ?
#
loop_
_entity_poly.entity_id
_entity_poly.type
_entity_poly.pdbx_seq_one_letter_code
_entity_poly.pdbx_strand_id
1 'polypeptide(L)'
;MLTLKAGGNIDIGFGTSGTAAIPSTGTDIGGAKGNSSTRATLAAQFNNLLAQITQQAQDSGYNGINLLSRTSSDVNENSLKVTFNEKGTSNLNIAGVKYDADGLGLKSVVNNFQNDDEINVAMQQLTDATAKLRTQSSTFGSNLTIVQNRQDFSKQMINILDTGSANLVNADMNEEAANSQALSTRNSLAVSALSLANQAQQGILQLLR
;
A
#
# COMPACT_ATOMS: atom_id res chain seq x y z
N MET A 1 16.23 5.06 -76.93
CA MET A 1 17.67 4.95 -76.67
C MET A 1 18.13 6.21 -75.95
N LEU A 2 18.53 6.10 -74.69
CA LEU A 2 18.96 7.25 -73.88
C LEU A 2 20.41 7.58 -74.23
N THR A 3 20.65 8.74 -74.84
CA THR A 3 22.02 9.20 -75.17
C THR A 3 22.59 9.91 -73.94
N LEU A 4 23.60 9.29 -73.31
CA LEU A 4 24.39 9.90 -72.25
C LEU A 4 25.56 10.65 -72.88
N LYS A 5 25.47 11.98 -72.94
CA LYS A 5 26.58 12.85 -73.36
C LYS A 5 27.49 13.06 -72.15
N ALA A 6 28.65 12.40 -72.14
CA ALA A 6 29.66 12.56 -71.11
C ALA A 6 30.26 13.97 -71.17
N GLY A 7 29.83 14.85 -70.26
CA GLY A 7 30.53 16.06 -69.88
C GLY A 7 30.92 15.93 -68.42
N GLY A 8 32.17 15.52 -68.17
CA GLY A 8 32.70 15.32 -66.82
C GLY A 8 32.57 13.88 -66.33
N ASN A 9 33.64 13.39 -65.69
CA ASN A 9 33.74 12.06 -65.11
C ASN A 9 32.85 11.95 -63.85
N ILE A 10 31.54 11.83 -64.03
CA ILE A 10 30.63 11.44 -62.95
C ILE A 10 30.71 9.92 -62.82
N ASP A 11 31.54 9.47 -61.89
CA ASP A 11 31.56 8.07 -61.44
C ASP A 11 30.30 7.78 -60.61
N ILE A 12 29.59 6.71 -60.97
CA ILE A 12 28.34 6.24 -60.35
C ILE A 12 28.59 5.04 -59.42
N GLY A 13 29.85 4.71 -59.12
CA GLY A 13 30.22 3.92 -57.94
C GLY A 13 30.01 2.41 -58.05
N PHE A 14 30.28 1.81 -59.22
CA PHE A 14 30.25 0.35 -59.40
C PHE A 14 31.66 -0.30 -59.51
N GLY A 15 32.74 0.39 -59.09
CA GLY A 15 34.12 -0.06 -59.31
C GLY A 15 35.01 -0.07 -58.06
N THR A 16 35.74 -1.17 -57.86
CA THR A 16 36.70 -1.45 -56.77
C THR A 16 38.03 -0.70 -56.91
N SER A 17 38.01 0.62 -57.06
CA SER A 17 39.24 1.42 -57.08
C SER A 17 39.08 2.66 -56.21
N GLY A 18 39.98 2.79 -55.24
CA GLY A 18 39.89 3.70 -54.12
C GLY A 18 39.81 5.17 -54.54
N THR A 19 38.59 5.71 -54.43
CA THR A 19 38.30 7.13 -54.24
C THR A 19 37.01 7.22 -53.45
N ALA A 20 36.94 8.17 -52.52
CA ALA A 20 35.94 8.24 -51.45
C ALA A 20 34.50 7.98 -51.93
N ALA A 21 33.81 7.09 -51.23
CA ALA A 21 32.39 6.82 -51.46
C ALA A 21 31.59 8.13 -51.50
N ILE A 22 30.82 8.34 -52.56
CA ILE A 22 29.82 9.40 -52.60
C ILE A 22 28.86 9.13 -51.43
N PRO A 23 28.69 10.04 -50.46
CA PRO A 23 27.71 9.85 -49.40
C PRO A 23 26.32 9.77 -50.06
N SER A 24 25.67 8.62 -49.92
CA SER A 24 24.26 8.44 -50.26
C SER A 24 23.44 9.51 -49.54
N THR A 25 22.80 10.41 -50.29
CA THR A 25 21.79 11.34 -49.76
C THR A 25 20.38 10.81 -50.02
N GLY A 26 20.20 9.49 -50.06
CA GLY A 26 18.89 8.86 -50.21
C GLY A 26 18.08 8.94 -48.92
N THR A 27 16.88 9.52 -48.99
CA THR A 27 15.95 9.60 -47.85
C THR A 27 15.17 8.31 -47.59
N ASP A 28 15.31 7.27 -48.40
CA ASP A 28 14.47 6.07 -48.28
C ASP A 28 15.29 4.76 -48.33
N ILE A 29 15.02 3.95 -47.30
CA ILE A 29 15.38 2.54 -47.07
C ILE A 29 16.89 2.24 -47.03
N GLY A 30 17.44 2.21 -45.81
CA GLY A 30 18.55 1.29 -45.48
C GLY A 30 19.95 1.89 -45.30
N GLY A 31 20.11 3.05 -44.63
CA GLY A 31 21.43 3.43 -44.11
C GLY A 31 21.64 4.92 -43.87
N ALA A 32 21.24 5.38 -42.67
CA ALA A 32 21.60 6.63 -42.00
C ALA A 32 21.00 7.99 -42.49
N LYS A 33 20.16 8.54 -41.59
CA LYS A 33 19.89 9.97 -41.27
C LYS A 33 18.74 10.72 -41.96
N GLY A 34 17.54 10.18 -41.85
CA GLY A 34 16.32 10.98 -41.69
C GLY A 34 15.65 10.62 -40.35
N ASN A 35 15.48 11.59 -39.44
CA ASN A 35 14.79 11.32 -38.17
C ASN A 35 13.33 10.97 -38.49
N SER A 36 12.89 9.74 -38.21
CA SER A 36 11.49 9.37 -38.47
C SER A 36 10.57 10.22 -37.60
N SER A 37 9.79 11.10 -38.22
CA SER A 37 8.87 12.02 -37.51
C SER A 37 7.85 11.25 -36.65
N THR A 38 7.37 10.11 -37.15
CA THR A 38 6.49 9.21 -36.40
C THR A 38 7.20 8.62 -35.16
N ARG A 39 8.43 8.13 -35.31
CA ARG A 39 9.19 7.57 -34.17
C ARG A 39 9.58 8.63 -33.15
N ALA A 40 9.90 9.84 -33.61
CA ALA A 40 10.12 10.99 -32.73
C ALA A 40 8.86 11.37 -31.94
N THR A 41 7.69 11.33 -32.58
CA THR A 41 6.40 11.57 -31.91
C THR A 41 6.11 10.48 -30.86
N LEU A 42 6.33 9.21 -31.21
CA LEU A 42 6.16 8.08 -30.28
C LEU A 42 7.15 8.13 -29.11
N ALA A 43 8.40 8.51 -29.36
CA ALA A 43 9.40 8.70 -28.30
C ALA A 43 9.00 9.83 -27.34
N ALA A 44 8.46 10.95 -27.87
CA ALA A 44 7.93 12.03 -27.04
C ALA A 44 6.72 11.56 -26.21
N GLN A 45 5.80 10.80 -26.80
CA GLN A 45 4.66 10.21 -26.07
C GLN A 45 5.13 9.24 -24.97
N PHE A 46 6.10 8.38 -25.26
CA PHE A 46 6.70 7.48 -24.26
C PHE A 46 7.31 8.27 -23.10
N ASN A 47 8.10 9.30 -23.38
CA ASN A 47 8.69 10.15 -22.34
C ASN A 47 7.62 10.88 -21.50
N ASN A 48 6.53 11.34 -22.13
CA ASN A 48 5.39 11.91 -21.39
C ASN A 48 4.72 10.87 -20.49
N LEU A 49 4.57 9.61 -20.93
CA LEU A 49 4.04 8.54 -20.09
C LEU A 49 4.98 8.23 -18.92
N LEU A 50 6.30 8.25 -19.11
CA LEU A 50 7.26 8.10 -18.01
C LEU A 50 7.12 9.22 -16.96
N ALA A 51 6.89 10.45 -17.42
CA ALA A 51 6.60 11.57 -16.53
C ALA A 51 5.29 11.36 -15.77
N GLN A 52 4.23 10.87 -16.45
CA GLN A 52 2.96 10.55 -15.80
C GLN A 52 3.08 9.42 -14.77
N ILE A 53 3.85 8.36 -15.05
CA ILE A 53 4.14 7.29 -14.08
C ILE A 53 4.81 7.87 -12.84
N THR A 54 5.80 8.74 -13.03
CA THR A 54 6.51 9.41 -11.93
C THR A 54 5.56 10.29 -11.12
N GLN A 55 4.70 11.06 -11.78
CA GLN A 55 3.70 11.90 -11.11
C GLN A 55 2.68 11.07 -10.33
N GLN A 56 2.16 10.00 -10.91
CA GLN A 56 1.23 9.08 -10.24
C GLN A 56 1.87 8.45 -9.00
N ALA A 57 3.13 8.00 -9.10
CA ALA A 57 3.85 7.47 -7.95
C ALA A 57 3.99 8.53 -6.84
N GLN A 58 4.26 9.79 -7.19
CA GLN A 58 4.36 10.91 -6.25
C GLN A 58 3.01 11.33 -5.63
N ASP A 59 1.92 11.24 -6.38
CA ASP A 59 0.58 11.64 -5.93
C ASP A 59 -0.14 10.56 -5.11
N SER A 60 0.35 9.31 -5.11
CA SER A 60 -0.25 8.17 -4.42
C SER A 60 -0.09 8.18 -2.88
N GLY A 61 0.06 9.36 -2.29
CA GLY A 61 0.17 9.53 -0.83
C GLY A 61 -1.17 9.36 -0.12
N TYR A 62 -1.15 8.76 1.08
CA TYR A 62 -2.28 8.68 1.99
C TYR A 62 -1.90 9.23 3.36
N ASN A 63 -2.67 10.20 3.88
CA ASN A 63 -2.40 10.88 5.16
C ASN A 63 -0.94 11.33 5.33
N GLY A 64 -0.31 11.80 4.25
CA GLY A 64 1.08 12.28 4.26
C GLY A 64 2.15 11.18 4.12
N ILE A 65 1.78 9.90 3.98
CA ILE A 65 2.71 8.79 3.73
C ILE A 65 2.55 8.34 2.27
N ASN A 66 3.65 8.27 1.52
CA ASN A 66 3.65 7.74 0.17
C ASN A 66 4.55 6.49 0.07
N LEU A 67 3.93 5.32 -0.09
CA LEU A 67 4.66 4.05 -0.16
C LEU A 67 5.26 3.74 -1.55
N LEU A 68 4.91 4.51 -2.58
CA LEU A 68 5.31 4.28 -3.98
C LEU A 68 6.40 5.26 -4.46
N SER A 69 6.64 6.34 -3.70
CA SER A 69 7.64 7.34 -4.01
C SER A 69 8.59 7.56 -2.85
N ARG A 70 9.87 7.68 -3.18
CA ARG A 70 10.96 8.05 -2.26
C ARG A 70 11.91 9.01 -2.94
N THR A 71 12.31 10.03 -2.19
CA THR A 71 13.20 11.11 -2.62
C THR A 71 14.67 10.71 -2.46
N SER A 72 14.97 9.93 -1.42
CA SER A 72 16.28 9.46 -1.01
C SER A 72 16.43 7.94 -1.18
N SER A 73 17.68 7.48 -1.22
CA SER A 73 18.03 6.06 -1.21
C SER A 73 17.79 5.38 0.14
N ASP A 74 17.40 6.12 1.19
CA ASP A 74 17.09 5.57 2.52
C ASP A 74 15.79 4.75 2.53
N VAL A 75 15.93 3.44 2.80
CA VAL A 75 14.83 2.46 2.84
C VAL A 75 13.74 2.75 3.88
N ASN A 76 14.04 3.61 4.85
CA ASN A 76 13.10 3.99 5.91
C ASN A 76 12.31 5.26 5.56
N GLU A 77 12.65 5.94 4.46
CA GLU A 77 11.85 7.06 3.98
C GLU A 77 10.46 6.57 3.59
N ASN A 78 9.43 7.28 4.08
CA ASN A 78 8.03 6.99 3.84
C ASN A 78 7.61 5.55 4.19
N SER A 79 8.10 4.99 5.30
CA SER A 79 7.59 3.72 5.81
C SER A 79 6.28 3.89 6.60
N LEU A 80 5.35 2.94 6.46
CA LEU A 80 4.16 2.83 7.29
C LEU A 80 4.38 1.80 8.41
N LYS A 81 4.43 2.28 9.65
CA LYS A 81 4.45 1.41 10.84
C LYS A 81 3.04 1.15 11.34
N VAL A 82 2.57 -0.08 11.19
CA VAL A 82 1.30 -0.55 11.75
C VAL A 82 1.59 -1.22 13.09
N THR A 83 1.02 -0.68 14.17
CA THR A 83 1.20 -1.23 15.51
C THR A 83 0.00 -2.09 15.89
N PHE A 84 0.25 -3.32 16.36
CA PHE A 84 -0.79 -4.29 16.70
C PHE A 84 -1.10 -4.36 18.20
N ASN A 85 -0.28 -3.75 19.05
CA ASN A 85 -0.49 -3.75 20.49
C ASN A 85 -0.22 -2.37 21.11
N GLU A 86 -0.76 -2.14 22.30
CA GLU A 86 -0.75 -0.84 22.97
C GLU A 86 0.68 -0.39 23.35
N LYS A 87 1.58 -1.35 23.54
CA LYS A 87 2.99 -1.12 23.90
C LYS A 87 3.92 -0.90 22.72
N GLY A 88 3.45 -1.02 21.47
CA GLY A 88 4.28 -0.81 20.28
C GLY A 88 5.29 -1.91 19.95
N THR A 89 5.36 -2.99 20.75
CA THR A 89 6.34 -4.07 20.59
C THR A 89 5.96 -5.04 19.48
N SER A 90 4.66 -5.17 19.17
CA SER A 90 4.16 -5.94 18.03
C SER A 90 3.77 -4.96 16.94
N ASN A 91 4.52 -4.96 15.83
CA ASN A 91 4.27 -4.06 14.72
C ASN A 91 4.67 -4.71 13.38
N LEU A 92 4.10 -4.18 12.31
CA LEU A 92 4.50 -4.44 10.93
C LEU A 92 5.01 -3.14 10.34
N ASN A 93 6.27 -3.13 9.91
CA ASN A 93 6.84 -2.00 9.19
C ASN A 93 6.77 -2.27 7.69
N ILE A 94 6.02 -1.44 6.96
CA ILE A 94 5.88 -1.52 5.51
C ILE A 94 6.79 -0.43 4.93
N ALA A 95 7.92 -0.84 4.36
CA ALA A 95 8.86 0.08 3.75
C ALA A 95 8.31 0.66 2.44
N GLY A 96 8.57 1.95 2.21
CA GLY A 96 8.30 2.59 0.93
C GLY A 96 9.27 2.11 -0.15
N VAL A 97 8.80 2.10 -1.39
CA VAL A 97 9.58 1.78 -2.59
C VAL A 97 9.70 3.01 -3.49
N LYS A 98 10.74 3.04 -4.33
CA LYS A 98 10.93 4.08 -5.33
C LYS A 98 10.44 3.57 -6.68
N TYR A 99 9.19 3.83 -7.02
CA TYR A 99 8.58 3.42 -8.29
C TYR A 99 8.22 4.61 -9.20
N ASP A 100 9.05 5.64 -9.17
CA ASP A 100 9.16 6.55 -10.31
C ASP A 100 9.78 5.84 -11.53
N ALA A 101 9.77 6.52 -12.69
CA ALA A 101 10.31 5.94 -13.92
C ALA A 101 11.77 5.45 -13.73
N ASP A 102 12.60 6.23 -13.04
CA ASP A 102 14.01 5.88 -12.78
C ASP A 102 14.16 4.67 -11.85
N GLY A 103 13.42 4.60 -10.74
CA GLY A 103 13.45 3.49 -9.79
C GLY A 103 12.90 2.18 -10.36
N LEU A 104 11.96 2.27 -11.31
CA LEU A 104 11.54 1.12 -12.11
C LEU A 104 12.60 0.69 -13.14
N GLY A 105 13.54 1.57 -13.48
CA GLY A 105 14.58 1.34 -14.49
C GLY A 105 14.16 1.76 -15.90
N LEU A 106 13.06 2.51 -16.02
CA LEU A 106 12.55 3.03 -17.28
C LEU A 106 13.30 4.32 -17.64
N LYS A 107 14.13 4.25 -18.69
CA LYS A 107 14.95 5.39 -19.11
C LYS A 107 14.23 6.20 -20.19
N SER A 108 14.31 7.52 -20.07
CA SER A 108 13.81 8.42 -21.11
C SER A 108 14.61 8.27 -22.41
N VAL A 109 13.92 8.36 -23.53
CA VAL A 109 14.46 8.16 -24.87
C VAL A 109 15.01 9.50 -25.38
N VAL A 110 16.32 9.55 -25.64
CA VAL A 110 17.03 10.78 -26.08
C VAL A 110 17.17 10.84 -27.61
N ASN A 111 17.28 9.69 -28.28
CA ASN A 111 17.51 9.58 -29.73
C ASN A 111 16.26 9.14 -30.51
N ASN A 112 15.05 9.48 -30.04
CA ASN A 112 13.81 9.30 -30.80
C ASN A 112 13.53 7.88 -31.36
N PHE A 113 14.05 6.81 -30.75
CA PHE A 113 13.93 5.43 -31.26
C PHE A 113 14.42 5.25 -32.71
N GLN A 114 15.56 5.86 -33.06
CA GLN A 114 16.05 5.83 -34.44
C GLN A 114 16.55 4.44 -34.90
N ASN A 115 16.82 3.53 -33.97
CA ASN A 115 17.14 2.14 -34.26
C ASN A 115 16.19 1.20 -33.49
N ASP A 116 16.02 -0.02 -34.00
CA ASP A 116 15.14 -1.01 -33.37
C ASP A 116 15.73 -1.60 -32.08
N ASP A 117 17.05 -1.53 -31.90
CA ASP A 117 17.72 -1.94 -30.66
C ASP A 117 17.29 -1.07 -29.46
N GLU A 118 17.13 0.25 -29.64
CA GLU A 118 16.60 1.17 -28.63
C GLU A 118 15.17 0.81 -28.22
N ILE A 119 14.35 0.36 -29.18
CA ILE A 119 12.99 -0.11 -28.90
C ILE A 119 13.04 -1.43 -28.11
N ASN A 120 13.88 -2.37 -28.52
CA ASN A 120 14.06 -3.65 -27.83
C ASN A 120 14.53 -3.45 -26.39
N VAL A 121 15.46 -2.52 -26.15
CA VAL A 121 15.89 -2.14 -24.80
C VAL A 121 14.73 -1.56 -23.98
N ALA A 122 13.93 -0.65 -24.55
CA ALA A 122 12.78 -0.08 -23.85
C ALA A 122 11.72 -1.15 -23.53
N MET A 123 11.48 -2.11 -24.42
CA MET A 123 10.58 -3.25 -24.16
C MET A 123 11.08 -4.15 -23.03
N GLN A 124 12.40 -4.41 -22.96
CA GLN A 124 12.98 -5.16 -21.85
C GLN A 124 12.82 -4.40 -20.53
N GLN A 125 13.09 -3.10 -20.52
CA GLN A 125 12.89 -2.26 -19.33
C GLN A 125 11.43 -2.27 -18.86
N LEU A 126 10.45 -2.22 -19.78
CA LEU A 126 9.03 -2.32 -19.46
C LEU A 126 8.68 -3.69 -18.86
N THR A 127 9.25 -4.77 -19.40
CA THR A 127 9.07 -6.13 -18.88
C THR A 127 9.59 -6.25 -17.45
N ASP A 128 10.81 -5.77 -17.21
CA ASP A 128 11.45 -5.80 -15.90
C ASP A 128 10.71 -4.91 -14.88
N ALA A 129 10.30 -3.71 -15.29
CA ALA A 129 9.47 -2.82 -14.47
C ALA A 129 8.15 -3.48 -14.08
N THR A 130 7.48 -4.14 -15.03
CA THR A 130 6.22 -4.85 -14.76
C THR A 130 6.44 -6.02 -13.80
N ALA A 131 7.55 -6.76 -13.93
CA ALA A 131 7.90 -7.82 -12.99
C ALA A 131 8.10 -7.28 -11.57
N LYS A 132 8.85 -6.17 -11.41
CA LYS A 132 9.02 -5.48 -10.12
C LYS A 132 7.68 -5.07 -9.50
N LEU A 133 6.80 -4.45 -10.29
CA LEU A 133 5.47 -4.04 -9.82
C LEU A 133 4.63 -5.25 -9.35
N ARG A 134 4.66 -6.36 -10.08
CA ARG A 134 3.95 -7.59 -9.67
C ARG A 134 4.49 -8.18 -8.38
N THR A 135 5.81 -8.25 -8.23
CA THR A 135 6.44 -8.70 -6.98
C THR A 135 6.01 -7.82 -5.81
N GLN A 136 6.03 -6.51 -5.97
CA GLN A 136 5.62 -5.60 -4.91
C GLN A 136 4.12 -5.66 -4.59
N SER A 137 3.26 -5.77 -5.60
CA SER A 137 1.82 -5.98 -5.38
C SER A 137 1.57 -7.25 -4.57
N SER A 138 2.33 -8.32 -4.81
CA SER A 138 2.27 -9.54 -4.01
C SER A 138 2.69 -9.26 -2.56
N THR A 139 3.80 -8.55 -2.33
CA THR A 139 4.25 -8.17 -0.99
C THR A 139 3.22 -7.30 -0.25
N PHE A 140 2.66 -6.28 -0.90
CA PHE A 140 1.60 -5.46 -0.31
C PHE A 140 0.33 -6.26 -0.04
N GLY A 141 -0.03 -7.21 -0.91
CA GLY A 141 -1.12 -8.15 -0.69
C GLY A 141 -0.91 -9.00 0.57
N SER A 142 0.28 -9.58 0.74
CA SER A 142 0.62 -10.34 1.94
C SER A 142 0.58 -9.47 3.21
N ASN A 143 1.11 -8.25 3.16
CA ASN A 143 1.04 -7.30 4.27
C ASN A 143 -0.42 -6.95 4.62
N LEU A 144 -1.28 -6.74 3.62
CA LEU A 144 -2.70 -6.49 3.83
C LEU A 144 -3.39 -7.67 4.52
N THR A 145 -3.14 -8.91 4.07
CA THR A 145 -3.68 -10.11 4.71
C THR A 145 -3.24 -10.21 6.18
N ILE A 146 -1.99 -9.89 6.50
CA ILE A 146 -1.51 -9.86 7.89
C ILE A 146 -2.29 -8.83 8.71
N VAL A 147 -2.46 -7.61 8.19
CA VAL A 147 -3.20 -6.54 8.88
C VAL A 147 -4.67 -6.92 9.08
N GLN A 148 -5.31 -7.50 8.07
CA GLN A 148 -6.71 -7.98 8.16
C GLN A 148 -6.86 -9.06 9.22
N ASN A 149 -6.02 -10.10 9.19
CA ASN A 149 -6.04 -11.18 10.19
C ASN A 149 -5.83 -10.64 11.62
N ARG A 150 -4.92 -9.67 11.79
CA ARG A 150 -4.68 -9.02 13.09
C ARG A 150 -5.85 -8.15 13.52
N GLN A 151 -6.50 -7.46 12.60
CA GLN A 151 -7.69 -6.67 12.88
C GLN A 151 -8.83 -7.59 13.37
N ASP A 152 -9.07 -8.70 12.69
CA ASP A 152 -10.14 -9.63 13.05
C ASP A 152 -9.88 -10.32 14.39
N PHE A 153 -8.64 -10.79 14.62
CA PHE A 153 -8.23 -11.30 15.92
C PHE A 153 -8.47 -10.27 17.04
N SER A 154 -8.09 -9.00 16.81
CA SER A 154 -8.25 -7.95 17.82
C SER A 154 -9.72 -7.68 18.11
N LYS A 155 -10.57 -7.62 17.08
CA LYS A 155 -12.03 -7.48 17.26
C LYS A 155 -12.63 -8.64 18.05
N GLN A 156 -12.25 -9.87 17.73
CA GLN A 156 -12.71 -11.05 18.46
C GLN A 156 -12.23 -11.02 19.92
N MET A 157 -10.97 -10.65 20.16
CA MET A 157 -10.42 -10.53 21.51
C MET A 157 -11.14 -9.44 22.31
N ILE A 158 -11.44 -8.29 21.69
CA ILE A 158 -12.23 -7.22 22.32
C ILE A 158 -13.62 -7.73 22.71
N ASN A 159 -14.32 -8.44 21.82
CA ASN A 159 -15.66 -8.97 22.14
C ASN A 159 -15.63 -9.98 23.31
N ILE A 160 -14.60 -10.83 23.37
CA ILE A 160 -14.42 -11.78 24.48
C ILE A 160 -14.10 -11.03 25.78
N LEU A 161 -13.22 -10.03 25.73
CA LEU A 161 -12.87 -9.22 26.90
C LEU A 161 -14.05 -8.37 27.39
N ASP A 162 -14.88 -7.85 26.48
CA ASP A 162 -16.10 -7.12 26.82
C ASP A 162 -17.08 -8.02 27.58
N THR A 163 -17.39 -9.20 27.03
CA THR A 163 -18.24 -10.21 27.68
C THR A 163 -17.63 -10.71 28.99
N GLY A 164 -16.31 -10.94 29.01
CA GLY A 164 -15.59 -11.39 30.20
C GLY A 164 -15.62 -10.34 31.32
N SER A 165 -15.43 -9.07 30.98
CA SER A 165 -15.50 -7.97 31.94
C SER A 165 -16.92 -7.79 32.49
N ALA A 166 -17.93 -7.90 31.62
CA ALA A 166 -19.33 -7.92 32.03
C ALA A 166 -19.60 -9.07 32.99
N ASN A 167 -19.12 -10.29 32.73
CA ASN A 167 -19.31 -11.42 33.65
C ASN A 167 -18.57 -11.27 34.99
N LEU A 168 -17.45 -10.54 35.05
CA LEU A 168 -16.71 -10.29 36.29
C LEU A 168 -17.32 -9.16 37.13
N VAL A 169 -18.03 -8.22 36.50
CA VAL A 169 -18.60 -7.04 37.17
C VAL A 169 -20.09 -7.19 37.41
N ASN A 170 -20.82 -7.85 36.52
CA ASN A 170 -22.25 -8.06 36.65
C ASN A 170 -22.51 -9.05 37.78
N ALA A 171 -23.31 -8.64 38.75
CA ALA A 171 -23.86 -9.54 39.75
C ALA A 171 -24.90 -10.48 39.11
N ASP A 172 -25.00 -11.71 39.62
CA ASP A 172 -26.09 -12.60 39.26
C ASP A 172 -27.40 -12.03 39.85
N MET A 173 -28.27 -11.52 38.98
CA MET A 173 -29.55 -10.93 39.40
C MET A 173 -30.43 -11.92 40.19
N ASN A 174 -30.30 -13.23 39.97
CA ASN A 174 -31.08 -14.21 40.75
C ASN A 174 -30.55 -14.35 42.17
N GLU A 175 -29.22 -14.39 42.33
CA GLU A 175 -28.59 -14.44 43.66
C GLU A 175 -28.80 -13.13 44.41
N GLU A 176 -28.65 -11.99 43.74
CA GLU A 176 -28.89 -10.67 44.34
C GLU A 176 -30.38 -10.47 44.69
N ALA A 177 -31.31 -10.96 43.85
CA ALA A 177 -32.75 -10.94 44.16
C ALA A 177 -33.10 -11.86 45.33
N ALA A 178 -32.54 -13.07 45.39
CA ALA A 178 -32.75 -13.99 46.51
C ALA A 178 -32.17 -13.43 47.82
N ASN A 179 -30.98 -12.83 47.77
CA ASN A 179 -30.36 -12.19 48.92
C ASN A 179 -31.14 -10.95 49.39
N SER A 180 -31.64 -10.14 48.44
CA SER A 180 -32.51 -9.00 48.74
C SER A 180 -33.83 -9.44 49.40
N GLN A 181 -34.45 -10.50 48.90
CA GLN A 181 -35.66 -11.08 49.49
C GLN A 181 -35.41 -11.68 50.87
N ALA A 182 -34.28 -12.38 51.04
CA ALA A 182 -33.85 -12.90 52.33
C ALA A 182 -33.58 -11.77 53.33
N LEU A 183 -32.94 -10.68 52.91
CA LEU A 183 -32.69 -9.49 53.73
C LEU A 183 -33.99 -8.81 54.15
N SER A 184 -34.93 -8.60 53.23
CA SER A 184 -36.26 -8.08 53.53
C SER A 184 -36.98 -8.94 54.57
N THR A 185 -36.90 -10.27 54.42
CA THR A 185 -37.47 -11.23 55.38
C THR A 185 -36.78 -11.15 56.75
N ARG A 186 -35.44 -11.06 56.78
CA ARG A 186 -34.67 -10.86 58.01
C ARG A 186 -35.03 -9.56 58.72
N ASN A 187 -35.20 -8.47 57.98
CA ASN A 187 -35.59 -7.17 58.54
C ASN A 187 -37.01 -7.22 59.11
N SER A 188 -37.96 -7.84 58.42
CA SER A 188 -39.32 -8.07 58.93
C SER A 188 -39.30 -8.88 60.24
N LEU A 189 -38.56 -10.00 60.27
CA LEU A 189 -38.37 -10.81 61.47
C LEU A 189 -37.67 -10.06 62.60
N ALA A 190 -36.65 -9.24 62.30
CA ALA A 190 -35.95 -8.43 63.29
C ALA A 190 -36.86 -7.36 63.91
N VAL A 191 -37.71 -6.71 63.11
CA VAL A 191 -38.70 -5.74 63.59
C VAL A 191 -39.78 -6.44 64.43
N SER A 192 -40.29 -7.59 63.99
CA SER A 192 -41.25 -8.38 64.79
C SER A 192 -40.65 -8.87 66.09
N ALA A 193 -39.40 -9.37 66.09
CA ALA A 193 -38.69 -9.81 67.27
C ALA A 193 -38.42 -8.66 68.25
N LEU A 194 -38.06 -7.47 67.76
CA LEU A 194 -37.89 -6.27 68.57
C LEU A 194 -39.21 -5.80 69.18
N SER A 195 -40.30 -5.83 68.41
CA SER A 195 -41.65 -5.54 68.91
C SER A 195 -42.04 -6.52 70.02
N LEU A 196 -41.81 -7.82 69.81
CA LEU A 196 -42.06 -8.87 70.80
C LEU A 196 -41.22 -8.67 72.07
N ALA A 197 -39.95 -8.30 71.94
CA ALA A 197 -39.06 -8.04 73.06
C ALA A 197 -39.52 -6.83 73.89
N ASN A 198 -39.95 -5.74 73.24
CA ASN A 198 -40.52 -4.57 73.91
C ASN A 198 -41.85 -4.90 74.61
N GLN A 199 -42.73 -5.68 73.97
CA GLN A 199 -43.98 -6.17 74.58
C GLN A 199 -43.71 -7.06 75.78
N ALA A 200 -42.73 -7.98 75.68
CA ALA A 200 -42.32 -8.84 76.79
C ALA A 200 -41.77 -8.03 77.97
N GLN A 201 -40.94 -7.00 77.73
CA GLN A 201 -40.45 -6.10 78.78
C GLN A 201 -41.59 -5.31 79.45
N GLN A 202 -42.59 -4.83 78.71
CA GLN A 202 -43.75 -4.14 79.29
C GLN A 202 -44.67 -5.10 80.07
N GLY A 203 -44.85 -6.34 79.59
CA GLY A 203 -45.61 -7.38 80.30
C GLY A 203 -44.96 -7.79 81.63
N ILE A 204 -43.63 -7.89 81.68
CA ILE A 204 -42.88 -8.09 82.93
C ILE A 204 -43.08 -6.90 83.88
N LEU A 205 -43.11 -5.67 83.36
CA LEU A 205 -43.36 -4.47 84.15
C LEU A 205 -44.79 -4.41 84.72
N GLN A 206 -45.79 -4.98 84.05
CA GLN A 206 -47.15 -5.13 84.58
C GLN A 206 -47.27 -6.20 85.67
N LEU A 207 -46.43 -7.24 85.60
CA LEU A 207 -46.37 -8.33 86.59
C LEU A 207 -45.65 -7.95 87.88
N LEU A 208 -44.74 -6.98 87.81
CA LEU A 208 -43.96 -6.45 88.93
C LEU A 208 -44.60 -5.21 89.59
N ARG A 209 -45.85 -4.88 89.23
CA ARG A 209 -46.61 -3.73 89.75
C ARG A 209 -47.79 -4.15 90.60
#